data_AF-A0A679HEP8-F1
#
_entry.id   AF-A0A679HEP8-F1
#
_cell.length_a   1.000
_cell.length_b   1.000
_cell.length_c   1.000
_cell.angle_alpha   90.00
_cell.angle_beta   90.00
_cell.angle_gamma   90.00
#
_symmetry.space_group_name_H-M   'P 1'
#
loop_
_entity.id
_entity.type
_entity.pdbx_description
1 polymer ?
#
loop_
_entity_poly.entity_id
_entity_poly.type
_entity_poly.pdbx_seq_one_letter_code
_entity_poly.pdbx_strand_id
1 'polypeptide(L)' 'MKYTEEELDIIFSKAIPIHGMEEFGKDKRGNIILRSAYGLVDDPFGWEIDHRCLEGQDTTIDNLYPLHIRTDKIELEG' A
#
# COMPACT_ATOMS: atom_id res chain seq x y z
N MET A 1 4.40 12.42 -9.50
CA MET A 1 3.98 11.57 -10.63
C MET A 1 2.52 11.21 -10.44
N LYS A 2 1.78 10.98 -11.53
CA LYS A 2 0.47 10.32 -11.46
C LYS A 2 0.66 8.91 -12.00
N TYR A 3 0.29 7.90 -11.23
CA TYR A 3 0.29 6.50 -11.63
C TYR A 3 -1.05 6.17 -12.31
N THR A 4 -1.06 5.27 -13.29
CA THR A 4 -2.32 4.75 -13.86
C THR A 4 -2.96 3.74 -12.93
N GLU A 5 -4.24 3.42 -13.13
CA GLU A 5 -4.92 2.38 -12.32
C GLU A 5 -4.24 1.02 -12.46
N GLU A 6 -3.73 0.68 -13.65
CA GLU A 6 -3.00 -0.57 -13.87
C GLU A 6 -1.68 -0.61 -13.10
N GLU A 7 -0.96 0.52 -13.04
CA GLU A 7 0.27 0.62 -12.23
C GLU A 7 -0.05 0.51 -10.74
N LEU A 8 -1.13 1.15 -10.28
CA LEU A 8 -1.62 1.04 -8.91
C LEU A 8 -2.04 -0.39 -8.57
N ASP A 9 -2.67 -1.12 -9.49
CA ASP A 9 -3.02 -2.53 -9.33
C ASP A 9 -1.79 -3.40 -9.19
N ILE A 10 -0.77 -3.20 -10.03
CA ILE A 10 0.49 -3.94 -9.96
C ILE A 10 1.19 -3.64 -8.63
N ILE A 11 1.25 -2.38 -8.20
CA ILE A 11 1.88 -2.02 -6.94
C ILE A 11 1.08 -2.62 -5.77
N PHE A 12 -0.23 -2.44 -5.73
CA PHE A 12 -1.10 -2.97 -4.68
C PHE A 12 -1.04 -4.50 -4.60
N SER A 13 -0.87 -5.20 -5.72
CA SER A 13 -0.72 -6.67 -5.75
C SER A 13 0.47 -7.20 -4.94
N LYS A 14 1.41 -6.33 -4.57
CA LYS A 14 2.56 -6.65 -3.72
C LYS A 14 2.24 -6.60 -2.23
N ALA A 15 1.05 -6.14 -1.85
CA ALA A 15 0.55 -6.25 -0.48
C ALA A 15 0.39 -7.72 -0.10
N ILE A 16 0.48 -8.01 1.19
CA ILE A 16 0.19 -9.35 1.73
C ILE A 16 -1.33 -9.55 1.64
N PRO A 17 -1.83 -10.56 0.89
CA PRO A 17 -3.27 -10.75 0.72
C PRO A 17 -3.95 -11.15 2.02
N ILE A 18 -5.18 -10.69 2.23
CA ILE A 18 -6.05 -11.11 3.34
C ILE A 18 -7.07 -12.10 2.78
N HIS A 19 -7.10 -13.32 3.32
CA HIS A 19 -7.99 -14.37 2.82
C HIS A 19 -9.46 -13.94 2.94
N GLY A 20 -10.20 -14.02 1.83
CA GLY A 20 -11.61 -13.62 1.76
C GLY A 20 -11.87 -12.11 1.63
N MET A 21 -10.82 -11.29 1.49
CA MET A 21 -10.94 -9.83 1.32
C MET A 21 -10.05 -9.35 0.17
N GLU A 22 -10.49 -9.56 -1.09
CA GLU A 22 -9.67 -9.32 -2.30
C GLU A 22 -9.29 -7.85 -2.51
N GLU A 23 -10.12 -6.92 -2.05
CA GLU A 23 -9.85 -5.47 -2.15
C GLU A 23 -8.89 -4.97 -1.05
N PHE A 24 -8.61 -5.81 -0.05
CA PHE A 24 -7.75 -5.47 1.07
C PHE A 24 -6.44 -6.24 1.03
N GLY A 25 -5.39 -5.57 1.49
CA GLY A 25 -4.08 -6.17 1.70
C GLY A 25 -3.48 -5.70 3.01
N LYS A 26 -2.34 -6.26 3.38
CA LYS A 26 -1.47 -5.70 4.42
C LYS A 26 -0.20 -5.16 3.80
N ASP A 27 0.21 -3.97 4.21
CA ASP A 27 1.52 -3.44 3.86
C ASP A 27 2.66 -4.29 4.48
N LYS A 28 3.92 -3.96 4.16
CA LYS A 28 5.10 -4.65 4.70
C LYS A 28 5.21 -4.62 6.24
N ARG A 29 4.44 -3.75 6.91
CA ARG A 29 4.42 -3.55 8.37
C ARG A 29 3.23 -4.24 9.04
N GLY A 30 2.34 -4.85 8.25
CA GLY A 30 1.15 -5.55 8.72
C GLY A 30 -0.11 -4.66 8.84
N ASN A 31 -0.04 -3.38 8.46
CA ASN A 31 -1.21 -2.49 8.47
C ASN A 31 -2.15 -2.82 7.31
N ILE A 32 -3.45 -2.76 7.54
CA ILE A 32 -4.47 -3.03 6.51
C ILE A 32 -4.59 -1.83 5.58
N ILE A 33 -4.61 -2.08 4.27
CA ILE A 33 -4.81 -1.09 3.21
C ILE A 33 -5.93 -1.54 2.28
N LEU A 34 -6.66 -0.58 1.71
CA LEU A 34 -7.76 -0.81 0.77
C LEU A 34 -7.36 -0.29 -0.62
N ARG A 35 -7.51 -1.10 -1.66
CA ARG A 35 -7.05 -0.74 -3.02
C ARG A 35 -7.61 0.61 -3.49
N SER A 36 -8.89 0.87 -3.26
CA SER A 36 -9.57 2.11 -3.66
C SER A 36 -9.20 3.33 -2.82
N ALA A 37 -8.48 3.16 -1.70
CA ALA A 37 -8.08 4.23 -0.79
C ALA A 37 -6.69 4.82 -1.09
N TYR A 38 -6.18 4.64 -2.32
CA TYR A 38 -4.90 5.22 -2.73
C TYR A 38 -4.91 6.76 -2.60
N GLY A 39 -3.94 7.31 -1.86
CA GLY A 39 -3.78 8.74 -1.65
C GLY A 39 -4.82 9.39 -0.72
N LEU A 40 -5.72 8.62 -0.11
CA LEU A 40 -6.72 9.14 0.83
C LEU A 40 -6.14 9.24 2.24
N VAL A 41 -5.56 10.38 2.57
CA VAL A 41 -4.85 10.60 3.85
C VAL A 41 -5.75 10.46 5.08
N ASP A 42 -7.03 10.81 4.96
CA ASP A 42 -8.01 10.73 6.04
C ASP A 42 -8.73 9.37 6.12
N ASP A 43 -8.51 8.48 5.14
CA ASP A 43 -9.11 7.15 5.14
C ASP A 43 -8.33 6.20 6.07
N PRO A 44 -9.01 5.42 6.93
CA PRO A 44 -8.36 4.48 7.86
C PRO A 44 -7.61 3.33 7.19
N PHE A 45 -7.77 3.13 5.88
CA PHE A 45 -7.06 2.14 5.07
C PHE A 45 -6.29 2.79 3.92
N GLY A 46 -6.09 4.11 4.01
CA GLY A 46 -5.39 4.92 3.03
C GLY A 46 -3.93 4.48 2.87
N TRP A 47 -3.47 4.47 1.62
CA TRP A 47 -2.11 4.02 1.30
C TRP A 47 -1.43 4.90 0.27
N GLU A 48 -0.11 4.91 0.34
CA GLU A 48 0.80 5.61 -0.56
C GLU A 48 1.84 4.64 -1.13
N ILE A 49 2.59 5.12 -2.12
CA ILE A 49 3.66 4.35 -2.74
C ILE A 49 4.99 4.68 -2.06
N ASP A 50 5.69 3.65 -1.60
CA ASP A 50 7.02 3.77 -1.00
C ASP A 50 8.04 2.92 -1.79
N HIS A 51 9.33 3.25 -1.64
CA HIS A 51 10.45 2.65 -2.39
C HIS A 51 11.23 1.66 -1.53
N ARG A 52 11.70 0.54 -2.11
CA ARG A 52 12.35 -0.54 -1.32
C ARG A 52 13.80 -0.22 -1.01
N CYS A 53 14.50 0.30 -2.00
CA CYS A 53 15.89 0.69 -1.86
C CYS A 53 16.01 2.22 -1.74
N LEU A 54 16.81 2.66 -0.76
CA LEU A 54 17.14 4.06 -0.50
C LEU A 54 18.21 4.63 -1.44
N GLU A 55 18.79 3.81 -2.33
CA GLU A 55 19.72 4.28 -3.36
C GLU A 55 18.98 4.97 -4.53
N GLY A 56 18.40 6.11 -4.19
CA GLY A 56 18.39 7.34 -4.98
C GLY A 56 17.53 7.44 -6.23
N GLN A 57 17.35 6.42 -7.07
CA GLN A 57 16.82 6.65 -8.43
C GLN A 57 16.02 5.49 -9.06
N ASP A 58 15.84 4.35 -8.39
CA ASP A 58 15.07 3.26 -8.99
C ASP A 58 13.56 3.50 -8.83
N THR A 59 12.96 4.15 -9.83
CA THR A 59 11.52 4.37 -9.93
C THR A 59 10.81 3.28 -10.72
N THR A 60 11.46 2.14 -10.98
CA THR A 60 10.79 1.02 -11.64
C THR A 60 9.65 0.51 -10.75
N ILE A 61 8.56 0.08 -11.37
CA ILE A 61 7.41 -0.49 -10.66
C ILE A 61 7.85 -1.57 -9.68
N ASP A 62 8.87 -2.37 -10.01
CA ASP A 62 9.41 -3.44 -9.16
C ASP A 62 9.93 -2.95 -7.80
N ASN A 63 10.52 -1.74 -7.75
CA ASN A 63 11.02 -1.13 -6.52
C ASN A 63 9.92 -0.46 -5.67
N LEU A 64 8.70 -0.32 -6.22
CA LEU A 64 7.55 0.31 -5.55
C LEU A 64 6.72 -0.71 -4.77
N TYR A 65 6.18 -0.33 -3.62
CA TYR A 65 5.22 -1.11 -2.84
C TYR A 65 4.19 -0.21 -2.16
N PRO A 66 3.04 -0.78 -1.76
CA PRO A 66 2.03 -0.04 -1.04
C PRO A 66 2.40 0.06 0.44
N LEU A 67 2.23 1.24 1.02
CA LEU A 67 2.47 1.54 2.42
C LEU A 67 1.27 2.29 3.00
N HIS A 68 0.82 1.92 4.18
CA HIS A 68 -0.26 2.65 4.86
C HIS A 68 0.18 4.08 5.22
N ILE A 69 -0.66 5.09 4.91
CA ILE A 69 -0.31 6.52 5.09
C ILE A 69 -0.16 6.88 6.58
N ARG A 70 -0.95 6.27 7.47
CA ARG A 70 -0.89 6.56 8.91
C ARG A 70 -0.05 5.54 9.64
N THR A 71 0.95 6.02 10.37
CA THR A 71 1.91 5.21 11.12
C THR A 71 1.40 4.70 12.47
N ASP A 72 0.13 4.93 12.80
CA ASP A 72 -0.45 4.56 14.07
C ASP A 72 -0.99 3.13 13.96
N LYS A 73 -0.35 2.18 14.64
CA LYS A 73 -0.76 0.77 14.68
C LYS A 73 -2.27 0.70 14.90
N ILE A 74 -3.00 0.14 13.93
CA ILE A 74 -4.36 -0.32 14.16
C ILE A 74 -4.21 -1.61 14.97
N GLU A 75 -4.11 -1.49 16.29
CA GLU A 75 -4.30 -2.61 17.19
C GLU A 75 -5.79 -2.99 17.11
N LEU A 76 -6.09 -4.02 16.32
CA LEU A 76 -7.38 -4.68 16.38
C LEU A 76 -7.42 -5.42 17.73
N GLU A 77 -7.96 -4.75 18.76
CA GLU A 77 -8.34 -5.41 20.01
C GLU A 77 -9.34 -6.52 19.68
N GLY A 78 -9.01 -7.74 20.10
CA GLY A 78 -9.86 -8.93 20.01
C GLY A 78 -10.56 -9.24 21.32
#